data_AF-A0A521UAT7-F1
#
_entry.id   AF-A0A521UAT7-F1
#
_cell.length_a   1.000
_cell.length_b   1.000
_cell.length_c   1.000
_cell.angle_alpha   90.00
_cell.angle_beta   90.00
_cell.angle_gamma   90.00
#
_symmetry.space_group_name_H-M   'P 1'
#
loop_
_entity.id
_entity.type
_entity.pdbx_description
1 polymer ?
#
loop_
_entity_poly.entity_id
_entity_poly.type
_entity_poly.pdbx_seq_one_letter_code
_entity_poly.pdbx_strand_id
1 'polypeptide(L)'
;MKFHRSAMLLLVLSAGCASRGGYAEPGPASASANPPSPPSVQSGQPLQPSPGTGRQPEIPPMVGPLGNNLPPNPGRDQNPQPACRTDADCVPDACCHPAACTARVNAPSCAGTACTMNCAPGTLDCGQARCVCLGGRCGVQRSG
;
A
#
# COMPACT_ATOMS: atom_id res chain seq x y z
N MET A 1 -11.58 45.90 -19.05
CA MET A 1 -11.54 44.95 -17.91
C MET A 1 -10.53 45.50 -16.92
N LYS A 2 -10.98 45.93 -15.74
CA LYS A 2 -10.22 46.81 -14.82
C LYS A 2 -9.73 45.99 -13.62
N PHE A 3 -8.41 45.86 -13.48
CA PHE A 3 -7.73 45.18 -12.38
C PHE A 3 -7.95 45.93 -11.07
N HIS A 4 -8.55 45.27 -10.07
CA HIS A 4 -8.51 45.73 -8.68
C HIS A 4 -7.42 44.96 -7.94
N ARG A 5 -6.30 45.64 -7.69
CA ARG A 5 -5.31 45.27 -6.69
C ARG A 5 -5.79 45.81 -5.34
N SER A 6 -6.29 44.95 -4.46
CA SER A 6 -6.49 45.31 -3.05
C SER A 6 -5.30 44.83 -2.24
N ALA A 7 -4.52 45.80 -1.79
CA ALA A 7 -3.43 45.64 -0.87
C ALA A 7 -3.93 45.58 0.58
N MET A 8 -3.18 44.85 1.41
CA MET A 8 -2.86 45.14 2.80
C MET A 8 -4.00 45.42 3.79
N LEU A 9 -4.16 44.52 4.76
CA LEU A 9 -4.12 44.95 6.16
C LEU A 9 -3.54 43.85 7.06
N LEU A 10 -2.34 44.12 7.57
CA LEU A 10 -1.72 43.44 8.70
C LEU A 10 -2.56 43.66 9.97
N LEU A 11 -2.84 42.57 10.68
CA LEU A 11 -3.21 42.63 12.10
C LEU A 11 -2.34 41.61 12.86
N VAL A 12 -1.27 42.15 13.42
CA VAL A 12 -0.43 41.57 14.47
C VAL A 12 -1.17 41.76 15.79
N LEU A 13 -1.39 40.71 16.58
CA LEU A 13 -1.70 40.71 18.03
C LEU A 13 -1.92 39.21 18.39
N SER A 14 -1.45 38.57 19.46
CA SER A 14 -0.48 38.82 20.55
C SER A 14 -0.63 37.62 21.52
N ALA A 15 0.38 37.42 22.38
CA ALA A 15 0.39 36.54 23.57
C ALA A 15 0.45 35.03 23.31
N GLY A 16 1.40 34.25 23.82
CA GLY A 16 2.09 34.40 25.10
C GLY A 16 1.61 33.27 26.03
N CYS A 17 2.24 32.10 25.94
CA CYS A 17 2.17 31.09 26.99
C CYS A 17 3.60 30.63 27.30
N ALA A 18 4.16 31.21 28.35
CA ALA A 18 5.33 30.71 29.02
C ALA A 18 4.94 29.41 29.75
N SER A 19 5.54 28.29 29.38
CA SER A 19 5.53 27.07 30.20
C SER A 19 6.96 26.79 30.65
N ARG A 20 7.23 27.14 31.90
CA ARG A 20 8.42 26.72 32.67
C ARG A 20 8.17 25.32 33.24
N GLY A 21 9.16 24.43 33.12
CA GLY A 21 9.50 23.50 34.22
C GLY A 21 9.45 22.00 33.90
N GLY A 22 10.61 21.35 34.10
CA GLY A 22 10.81 19.90 34.25
C GLY A 22 10.94 19.16 32.91
N TYR A 23 11.85 18.22 32.66
CA TYR A 23 12.53 17.30 33.56
C TYR A 23 13.76 16.67 32.88
N ALA A 24 14.64 16.11 33.72
CA ALA A 24 15.60 15.03 33.49
C ALA A 24 16.93 15.33 32.77
N GLU A 25 17.97 15.38 33.61
CA GLU A 25 19.37 15.09 33.32
C GLU A 25 19.55 13.87 32.38
N PRO A 26 20.35 13.98 31.29
CA PRO A 26 20.83 12.82 30.57
C PRO A 26 21.91 12.12 31.41
N GLY A 27 21.56 11.00 32.04
CA GLY A 27 22.54 10.11 32.66
C GLY A 27 23.55 9.57 31.64
N PRO A 28 24.77 9.22 32.06
CA PRO A 28 25.83 8.77 31.15
C PRO A 28 25.49 7.43 30.48
N ALA A 29 25.83 7.36 29.20
CA ALA A 29 25.66 6.24 28.30
C ALA A 29 26.12 4.90 28.90
N SER A 30 25.15 3.99 29.12
CA SER A 30 25.43 2.61 29.48
C SER A 30 25.55 1.75 28.22
N ALA A 31 26.76 1.23 28.03
CA ALA A 31 27.16 0.02 27.32
C ALA A 31 26.42 -0.35 26.01
N SER A 32 27.15 -0.13 24.92
CA SER A 32 26.99 -0.81 23.63
C SER A 32 26.98 -2.33 23.83
N ALA A 33 25.79 -2.93 23.89
CA ALA A 33 25.61 -4.36 23.70
C ALA A 33 25.50 -4.61 22.20
N ASN A 34 26.49 -5.28 21.62
CA ASN A 34 26.41 -5.74 20.23
C ASN A 34 25.14 -6.60 20.07
N PRO A 35 24.31 -6.36 19.04
CA PRO A 35 23.17 -7.22 18.76
C PRO A 35 23.65 -8.64 18.41
N PRO A 36 22.89 -9.68 18.79
CA PRO A 36 23.19 -11.05 18.37
C PRO A 36 23.17 -11.11 16.83
N SER A 37 24.15 -11.81 16.26
CA SER A 37 24.22 -12.03 14.81
C SER A 37 22.90 -12.65 14.31
N PRO A 38 22.36 -12.17 13.17
CA PRO A 38 21.15 -12.76 12.61
C PRO A 38 21.38 -14.25 12.29
N PRO A 39 20.36 -15.11 12.44
CA PRO A 39 20.46 -16.49 12.00
C PRO A 39 20.76 -16.51 10.50
N SER A 40 21.77 -17.26 10.11
CA SER A 40 22.11 -17.49 8.71
C SER A 40 20.90 -18.12 8.00
N VAL A 41 20.16 -17.32 7.23
CA VAL A 41 19.10 -17.83 6.37
C VAL A 41 19.77 -18.63 5.27
N GLN A 42 19.61 -19.94 5.35
CA GLN A 42 20.16 -20.90 4.42
C GLN A 42 19.42 -20.75 3.09
N SER A 43 19.99 -19.97 2.18
CA SER A 43 19.59 -19.86 0.78
C SER A 43 19.70 -21.25 0.13
N GLY A 44 18.61 -22.01 0.09
CA GLY A 44 18.70 -23.39 -0.41
C GLY A 44 17.41 -24.16 -0.58
N GLN A 45 16.22 -23.56 -0.49
CA GLN A 45 15.00 -24.28 -0.88
C GLN A 45 14.65 -23.96 -2.34
N PRO A 46 14.84 -24.91 -3.28
CA PRO A 46 14.28 -24.77 -4.61
C PRO A 46 12.76 -24.68 -4.51
N LEU A 47 12.19 -23.72 -5.24
CA LEU A 47 10.75 -23.54 -5.42
C LEU A 47 10.15 -24.87 -5.87
N GLN A 48 9.39 -25.52 -4.98
CA GLN A 48 8.59 -26.68 -5.36
C GLN A 48 7.49 -26.22 -6.33
N PRO A 49 7.36 -26.83 -7.52
CA PRO A 49 6.25 -26.53 -8.43
C PRO A 49 4.92 -26.91 -7.76
N SER A 50 3.94 -26.00 -7.82
CA SER A 50 2.58 -26.28 -7.37
C SER A 50 2.00 -27.54 -8.07
N PRO A 51 1.21 -28.37 -7.36
CA PRO A 51 0.55 -29.52 -7.96
C PRO A 51 -0.36 -29.08 -9.11
N GLY A 52 -0.14 -29.69 -10.27
CA GLY A 52 -0.86 -29.39 -11.50
C GLY A 52 -2.36 -29.48 -11.31
N THR A 53 -3.04 -28.41 -11.72
CA THR A 53 -4.48 -28.35 -11.96
C THR A 53 -4.89 -29.58 -12.77
N GLY A 54 -5.74 -30.41 -12.19
CA GLY A 54 -6.29 -31.58 -12.83
C GLY A 54 -6.86 -31.20 -14.21
N ARG A 55 -6.43 -31.96 -15.23
CA ARG A 55 -7.03 -31.93 -16.56
C ARG A 55 -8.52 -32.27 -16.41
N GLN A 56 -9.40 -31.30 -16.63
CA GLN A 56 -10.79 -31.63 -16.95
C GLN A 56 -10.78 -32.45 -18.25
N PRO A 57 -11.59 -33.52 -18.35
CA PRO A 57 -11.83 -34.19 -19.63
C PRO A 57 -12.34 -33.17 -20.64
N GLU A 58 -11.60 -32.99 -21.73
CA GLU A 58 -12.05 -32.24 -22.90
C GLU A 58 -13.25 -32.98 -23.50
N ILE A 59 -14.46 -32.52 -23.15
CA ILE A 59 -15.66 -32.87 -23.90
C ILE A 59 -15.54 -32.15 -25.25
N PRO A 60 -15.49 -32.86 -26.38
CA PRO A 60 -15.43 -32.21 -27.68
C PRO A 60 -16.70 -31.36 -27.90
N PRO A 61 -16.57 -30.10 -28.35
CA PRO A 61 -17.73 -29.28 -28.64
C PRO A 61 -18.46 -29.88 -29.85
N MET A 62 -19.67 -30.40 -29.64
CA MET A 62 -20.59 -30.67 -30.72
C MET A 62 -21.05 -29.34 -31.32
N VAL A 63 -20.37 -28.92 -32.39
CA VAL A 63 -20.75 -27.76 -33.19
C VAL A 63 -21.96 -28.15 -34.04
N GLY A 64 -23.16 -27.85 -33.54
CA GLY A 64 -24.40 -27.91 -34.33
C GLY A 64 -24.50 -26.71 -35.28
N PRO A 65 -25.17 -26.83 -36.45
CA PRO A 65 -25.25 -25.78 -37.46
C PRO A 65 -26.39 -24.77 -37.24
N LEU A 66 -26.88 -24.59 -36.00
CA LEU A 66 -27.99 -23.68 -35.71
C LEU A 66 -27.49 -22.37 -35.08
N GLY A 67 -27.30 -21.38 -35.95
CA GLY A 67 -27.69 -19.98 -35.71
C GLY A 67 -26.95 -19.21 -34.63
N ASN A 68 -25.96 -18.42 -35.06
CA ASN A 68 -25.27 -17.40 -34.25
C ASN A 68 -26.17 -16.18 -33.91
N ASN A 69 -27.30 -16.41 -33.25
CA ASN A 69 -28.19 -15.38 -32.69
C ASN A 69 -28.22 -15.45 -31.15
N LEU A 70 -27.09 -15.77 -30.53
CA LEU A 70 -26.96 -15.52 -29.09
C LEU A 70 -26.86 -14.00 -28.90
N PRO A 71 -27.78 -13.38 -28.14
CA PRO A 71 -27.68 -11.96 -27.83
C PRO A 71 -26.30 -11.69 -27.21
N PRO A 72 -25.68 -10.52 -27.50
CA PRO A 72 -24.40 -10.16 -26.90
C PRO A 72 -24.48 -10.37 -25.40
N ASN A 73 -23.65 -11.28 -24.89
CA ASN A 73 -23.64 -11.62 -23.48
C ASN A 73 -23.15 -10.36 -22.74
N PRO A 74 -24.01 -9.64 -21.97
CA PRO A 74 -23.68 -8.34 -21.39
C PRO A 74 -22.50 -8.39 -20.39
N GLY A 75 -22.00 -9.59 -20.10
CA GLY A 75 -20.91 -9.84 -19.16
C GLY A 75 -19.51 -10.01 -19.76
N ARG A 76 -19.29 -9.98 -21.09
CA ARG A 76 -17.95 -10.25 -21.67
C ARG A 76 -17.26 -9.08 -22.38
N ASP A 77 -17.96 -7.98 -22.62
CA ASP A 77 -17.37 -6.73 -23.14
C ASP A 77 -17.14 -5.69 -22.03
N GLN A 78 -17.04 -6.16 -20.78
CA GLN A 78 -16.78 -5.30 -19.63
C GLN A 78 -15.32 -4.86 -19.70
N ASN A 79 -15.09 -3.63 -20.20
CA ASN A 79 -13.82 -2.93 -20.01
C ASN A 79 -13.39 -3.12 -18.54
N PRO A 80 -12.22 -3.72 -18.26
CA PRO A 80 -11.80 -4.00 -16.90
C PRO A 80 -11.92 -2.73 -16.06
N GLN A 81 -12.82 -2.75 -15.08
CA GLN A 81 -12.98 -1.59 -14.20
C GLN A 81 -11.64 -1.33 -13.52
N PRO A 82 -11.20 -0.05 -13.44
CA PRO A 82 -9.94 0.26 -12.81
C PRO A 82 -9.99 -0.13 -11.33
N ALA A 83 -8.87 -0.65 -10.81
CA ALA A 83 -8.76 -1.09 -9.43
C ALA A 83 -8.82 0.08 -8.42
N CYS A 84 -8.52 1.29 -8.88
CA CYS A 84 -8.58 2.53 -8.12
C CYS A 84 -8.98 3.71 -9.03
N ARG A 85 -9.56 4.75 -8.45
CA ARG A 85 -9.77 6.06 -9.10
C ARG A 85 -8.94 7.16 -8.44
N THR A 86 -8.66 7.01 -7.15
CA THR A 86 -7.91 7.95 -6.32
C THR A 86 -6.94 7.22 -5.42
N ASP A 87 -5.96 7.93 -4.86
CA ASP A 87 -4.99 7.36 -3.92
C ASP A 87 -5.67 6.74 -2.68
N ALA A 88 -6.85 7.25 -2.29
CA ALA A 88 -7.63 6.72 -1.18
C ALA A 88 -8.24 5.34 -1.45
N ASP A 89 -8.30 4.90 -2.71
CA ASP A 89 -8.73 3.55 -3.07
C ASP A 89 -7.60 2.52 -2.91
N CYS A 90 -6.38 2.98 -2.65
CA CYS A 90 -5.21 2.15 -2.47
C CYS A 90 -4.80 2.08 -1.00
N VAL A 91 -4.45 0.88 -0.57
CA VAL A 91 -4.04 0.57 0.81
C VAL A 91 -2.83 -0.36 0.79
N PRO A 92 -2.09 -0.48 1.90
CA PRO A 92 -0.98 -1.43 1.97
C PRO A 92 -1.43 -2.88 1.77
N ASP A 93 -0.61 -3.69 1.13
CA ASP A 93 -0.92 -5.09 0.79
C ASP A 93 -0.59 -6.09 1.92
N ALA A 94 0.12 -5.64 2.95
CA ALA A 94 0.46 -6.38 4.15
C ALA A 94 0.24 -5.53 5.41
N CYS A 95 0.07 -6.19 6.56
CA CYS A 95 -0.19 -5.50 7.82
C CYS A 95 1.05 -4.84 8.42
N CYS A 96 2.23 -5.46 8.27
CA CYS A 96 3.47 -4.98 8.86
C CYS A 96 4.53 -4.85 7.76
N HIS A 97 5.25 -3.73 7.76
CA HIS A 97 6.32 -3.46 6.79
C HIS A 97 5.92 -3.66 5.32
N PRO A 98 4.73 -3.22 4.88
CA PRO A 98 4.28 -3.44 3.51
C PRO A 98 5.22 -2.74 2.53
N ALA A 99 5.64 -3.46 1.49
CA ALA A 99 6.47 -2.93 0.41
C ALA A 99 5.65 -2.61 -0.86
N ALA A 100 4.36 -2.95 -0.86
CA ALA A 100 3.46 -2.75 -1.98
C ALA A 100 2.07 -2.25 -1.52
N CYS A 101 1.25 -1.94 -2.51
CA CYS A 101 -0.10 -1.44 -2.34
C CYS A 101 -1.09 -2.26 -3.16
N THR A 102 -2.29 -2.42 -2.63
CA THR A 102 -3.40 -3.11 -3.26
C THR A 102 -4.64 -2.23 -3.26
N ALA A 103 -5.65 -2.60 -4.04
CA ALA A 103 -6.96 -1.96 -3.98
C ALA A 103 -7.60 -2.25 -2.61
N ARG A 104 -8.31 -1.27 -2.06
CA ARG A 104 -8.99 -1.36 -0.75
C ARG A 104 -9.92 -2.57 -0.63
N VAL A 105 -10.55 -2.99 -1.73
CA VAL A 105 -11.40 -4.20 -1.77
C VAL A 105 -10.63 -5.50 -1.52
N ASN A 106 -9.32 -5.48 -1.72
CA ASN A 106 -8.40 -6.61 -1.53
C ASN A 106 -7.50 -6.40 -0.30
N ALA A 107 -7.83 -5.47 0.59
CA ALA A 107 -7.04 -5.16 1.77
C ALA A 107 -6.90 -6.40 2.68
N PRO A 108 -5.71 -6.68 3.24
CA PRO A 108 -5.58 -7.70 4.26
C PRO A 108 -6.33 -7.29 5.54
N SER A 109 -6.86 -8.27 6.28
CA SER A 109 -7.39 -8.03 7.62
C SER A 109 -6.24 -8.00 8.62
N CYS A 110 -6.06 -6.86 9.29
CA CYS A 110 -4.99 -6.65 10.28
C CYS A 110 -5.50 -6.64 11.73
N ALA A 111 -6.74 -7.07 11.95
CA ALA A 111 -7.32 -7.14 13.29
C ALA A 111 -6.53 -8.13 14.17
N GLY A 112 -6.05 -7.66 15.32
CA GLY A 112 -5.26 -8.47 16.26
C GLY A 112 -3.79 -8.65 15.89
N THR A 113 -3.33 -8.08 14.76
CA THR A 113 -1.91 -8.11 14.38
C THR A 113 -1.15 -7.01 15.11
N ALA A 114 -0.13 -7.38 15.89
CA ALA A 114 0.82 -6.44 16.47
C ALA A 114 2.08 -6.40 15.60
N CYS A 115 2.39 -5.25 15.01
CA CYS A 115 3.62 -5.05 14.25
C CYS A 115 4.76 -4.56 15.15
N THR A 116 5.99 -4.79 14.70
CA THR A 116 7.16 -4.19 15.37
C THR A 116 7.15 -2.67 15.13
N MET A 117 7.65 -1.90 16.10
CA MET A 117 7.76 -0.42 15.98
C MET A 117 8.99 0.01 15.16
N ASN A 118 9.63 -0.91 14.44
CA ASN A 118 10.79 -0.61 13.61
C ASN A 118 10.35 -0.06 12.25
N CYS A 119 11.03 0.97 11.73
CA CYS A 119 10.84 1.40 10.34
C CYS A 119 11.64 0.49 9.41
N ALA A 120 10.99 -0.41 8.68
CA ALA A 120 11.70 -1.27 7.75
C ALA A 120 12.12 -0.47 6.50
N PRO A 121 13.40 -0.51 6.08
CA PRO A 121 13.85 0.24 4.91
C PRO A 121 13.17 -0.27 3.64
N GLY A 122 12.80 0.66 2.75
CA GLY A 122 12.20 0.33 1.44
C GLY A 122 10.72 -0.06 1.48
N THR A 123 10.06 0.15 2.62
CA THR A 123 8.63 -0.13 2.85
C THR A 123 7.82 1.17 2.92
N LEU A 124 6.53 1.06 3.21
CA LEU A 124 5.65 2.20 3.48
C LEU A 124 5.76 2.72 4.93
N ASP A 125 6.60 2.10 5.77
CA ASP A 125 6.72 2.52 7.16
C ASP A 125 7.27 3.94 7.29
N CYS A 126 6.80 4.63 8.33
CA CYS A 126 7.35 5.92 8.76
C CYS A 126 7.35 6.99 7.67
N GLY A 127 6.45 6.86 6.67
CA GLY A 127 6.31 7.81 5.57
C GLY A 127 7.36 7.69 4.47
N GLN A 128 8.20 6.64 4.49
CA GLN A 128 9.20 6.38 3.44
C GLN A 128 8.57 6.22 2.04
N ALA A 129 7.33 5.75 1.99
CA ALA A 129 6.54 5.68 0.77
C ALA A 129 5.04 5.77 1.08
N ARG A 130 4.23 5.97 0.04
CA ARG A 130 2.77 5.99 0.13
C ARG A 130 2.11 5.24 -1.02
N CYS A 131 0.90 4.76 -0.79
CA CYS A 131 0.05 4.22 -1.84
C CYS A 131 -0.50 5.33 -2.74
N VAL A 132 -0.46 5.10 -4.04
CA VAL A 132 -0.96 6.01 -5.08
C VAL A 132 -1.74 5.25 -6.13
N CYS A 133 -2.73 5.90 -6.73
CA CYS A 133 -3.45 5.39 -7.88
C CYS A 133 -2.84 5.95 -9.18
N LEU A 134 -2.23 5.07 -9.97
CA LEU A 134 -1.57 5.42 -11.22
C LEU A 134 -2.14 4.57 -12.35
N GLY A 135 -2.79 5.20 -13.33
CA GLY A 135 -3.36 4.51 -14.48
C GLY A 135 -4.41 3.45 -14.11
N GLY A 136 -5.20 3.68 -13.06
CA GLY A 136 -6.22 2.75 -12.58
C GLY A 136 -5.66 1.54 -11.82
N ARG A 137 -4.40 1.58 -11.41
CA ARG A 137 -3.73 0.55 -10.61
C ARG A 137 -3.12 1.15 -9.35
N CYS A 138 -3.18 0.40 -8.25
CA CYS A 138 -2.50 0.78 -7.03
C CYS A 138 -1.00 0.50 -7.13
N GLY A 139 -0.20 1.49 -6.75
CA GLY A 139 1.26 1.41 -6.75
C GLY A 139 1.86 2.18 -5.59
N VAL A 140 3.19 2.14 -5.49
CA VAL A 140 3.96 2.78 -4.43
C VAL A 140 4.69 3.99 -4.99
N GLN A 141 4.59 5.12 -4.29
CA GLN A 141 5.41 6.30 -4.54
C GLN A 141 6.38 6.50 -3.37
N ARG A 142 7.68 6.47 -3.66
CA ARG A 142 8.75 6.68 -2.67
C ARG A 142 8.92 8.17 -2.37
N SER A 143 9.01 8.51 -1.09
CA SER A 143 9.37 9.85 -0.61
C SER A 143 10.90 9.92 -0.59
N GLY A 144 11.49 10.63 -1.56
CA GLY A 144 12.94 10.80 -1.68
C GLY A 144 13.53 11.70 -0.61
#